data_AF-A0A938V5D6-F1
#
_entry.id   AF-A0A938V5D6-F1
#
_cell.length_a   1.000
_cell.length_b   1.000
_cell.length_c   1.000
_cell.angle_alpha   90.00
_cell.angle_beta   90.00
_cell.angle_gamma   90.00
#
_symmetry.space_group_name_H-M   'P 1'
#
loop_
_entity.id
_entity.type
_entity.pdbx_description
1 polymer ?
#
loop_
_entity_poly.entity_id
_entity_poly.type
_entity_poly.pdbx_seq_one_letter_code
_entity_poly.pdbx_strand_id
1 'polypeptide(L)'
;MTVRSNPPGAVVYVDDQEIGTTPASTNFTYYGTRKIQLVKDGFETLTVKQTFYPPWYEITPLDFVSETLWPHEVRDEQYLDFQLQPQQIVPAEKLVERAEALR
;
A
#
# COMPACT_ATOMS: atom_id res chain seq x y z
N MET A 1 -0.21 10.81 1.93
CA MET A 1 0.17 9.42 2.25
C MET A 1 1.68 9.29 2.20
N THR A 2 2.27 8.68 3.22
CA THR A 2 3.71 8.41 3.31
C THR A 2 3.92 6.90 3.37
N VAL A 3 4.70 6.38 2.42
CA VAL A 3 5.04 4.95 2.32
C VAL A 3 6.46 4.74 2.80
N ARG A 4 6.63 3.85 3.78
CA ARG A 4 7.92 3.45 4.35
C ARG A 4 8.10 1.95 4.19
N SER A 5 9.35 1.53 3.99
CA SER A 5 9.69 0.10 3.94
C SER A 5 10.89 -0.20 4.83
N ASN A 6 10.94 -1.44 5.32
CA ASN A 6 12.11 -2.01 5.97
C ASN A 6 12.55 -3.28 5.21
N PRO A 7 13.74 -3.30 4.59
CA PRO A 7 14.72 -2.20 4.51
C PRO A 7 14.25 -1.03 3.63
N PRO A 8 14.81 0.19 3.84
CA PRO A 8 14.53 1.36 3.00
C PRO A 8 15.14 1.21 1.60
N GLY A 9 14.78 2.09 0.68
CA GLY A 9 15.32 2.07 -0.69
C GLY A 9 14.50 1.21 -1.66
N ALA A 10 13.25 0.89 -1.34
CA ALA A 10 12.35 0.17 -2.23
C ALA A 10 11.62 1.14 -3.16
N VAL A 11 11.46 0.77 -4.44
CA VAL A 11 10.65 1.53 -5.40
C VAL A 11 9.17 1.29 -5.10
N VAL A 12 8.43 2.37 -4.93
CA VAL A 12 6.99 2.36 -4.62
C VAL A 12 6.19 2.69 -5.87
N TYR A 13 5.22 1.84 -6.15
CA TYR A 13 4.21 2.05 -7.17
C TYR A 13 2.84 2.15 -6.50
N VAL A 14 2.04 3.13 -6.90
CA VAL A 14 0.65 3.30 -6.48
C VAL A 14 -0.22 3.29 -7.73
N ASP A 15 -1.13 2.33 -7.84
CA ASP A 15 -1.96 2.08 -9.03
C ASP A 15 -1.16 2.03 -10.33
N ASP A 16 -0.05 1.27 -10.31
CA ASP A 16 0.86 1.09 -11.44
C ASP A 16 1.68 2.35 -11.82
N GLN A 17 1.53 3.45 -11.09
CA GLN A 17 2.35 4.65 -11.24
C GLN A 17 3.51 4.66 -10.24
N GLU A 18 4.73 4.83 -10.73
CA GLU A 18 5.92 5.02 -9.88
C GLU A 18 5.83 6.35 -9.13
N ILE A 19 5.91 6.28 -7.80
CA ILE A 19 5.93 7.46 -6.92
C ILE A 19 7.37 7.85 -6.57
N GLY A 20 8.26 6.87 -6.46
CA GLY A 20 9.67 7.05 -6.09
C GLY A 20 10.14 5.99 -5.09
N THR A 21 11.20 6.29 -4.36
CA THR A 21 11.87 5.33 -3.47
C THR A 21 11.55 5.58 -2.00
N THR A 22 11.33 4.53 -1.20
CA THR A 22 11.01 4.65 0.22
C THR A 22 12.15 5.29 1.04
N PRO A 23 11.83 6.19 2.00
CA PRO A 23 10.50 6.72 2.32
C PRO A 23 10.00 7.72 1.25
N ALA A 24 8.79 7.49 0.72
CA ALA A 24 8.17 8.31 -0.32
C ALA A 24 6.84 8.89 0.16
N SER A 25 6.63 10.19 -0.07
CA SER A 25 5.37 10.88 0.28
C SER A 25 4.68 11.38 -0.99
N THR A 26 3.38 11.11 -1.10
CA THR A 26 2.55 11.60 -2.20
C THR A 26 1.25 12.21 -1.66
N ASN A 27 0.70 13.16 -2.42
CA ASN A 27 -0.60 13.75 -2.09
C ASN A 27 -1.68 12.67 -2.21
N PHE A 28 -2.36 12.44 -1.10
CA PHE A 28 -3.45 11.48 -1.03
C PHE A 28 -4.76 12.25 -1.28
N THR A 29 -5.26 12.21 -2.52
CA THR A 29 -6.41 13.04 -2.93
C THR A 29 -7.68 12.22 -3.18
N TYR A 30 -7.60 10.88 -3.18
CA TYR A 30 -8.74 10.06 -3.58
C TYR A 30 -8.97 8.86 -2.67
N TYR A 31 -10.10 8.88 -1.96
CA TYR A 31 -10.65 7.74 -1.22
C TYR A 31 -10.97 6.56 -2.16
N GLY A 32 -10.84 5.34 -1.65
CA GLY A 32 -11.02 4.10 -2.41
C GLY A 32 -9.92 3.06 -2.15
N THR A 33 -10.01 1.92 -2.84
CA THR A 33 -9.00 0.87 -2.79
C THR A 33 -7.88 1.15 -3.78
N ARG A 34 -6.66 1.27 -3.28
CA ARG A 34 -5.45 1.58 -4.06
C ARG A 34 -4.49 0.40 -4.03
N LYS A 35 -3.89 0.07 -5.17
CA LYS A 35 -2.87 -0.98 -5.24
C LYS A 35 -1.51 -0.36 -4.96
N ILE A 36 -0.86 -0.78 -3.88
CA ILE A 36 0.48 -0.35 -3.50
C ILE A 36 1.43 -1.51 -3.73
N GLN A 37 2.46 -1.29 -4.54
CA GLN A 37 3.47 -2.29 -4.84
C GLN A 37 4.84 -1.75 -4.48
N LEU A 38 5.62 -2.55 -3.75
CA LEU A 38 6.99 -2.23 -3.37
C LEU A 38 7.93 -3.24 -4.02
N VAL A 39 8.91 -2.73 -4.75
CA VAL A 39 9.93 -3.52 -5.46
C VAL A 39 11.30 -3.15 -4.92
N LYS A 40 12.07 -4.14 -4.51
CA LYS A 40 13.46 -3.95 -4.08
C LYS A 40 14.30 -5.13 -4.50
N ASP A 41 15.50 -4.86 -5.02
CA ASP A 41 16.45 -5.90 -5.40
C ASP A 41 16.87 -6.76 -4.20
N GLY A 42 16.84 -8.09 -4.40
CA GLY A 42 17.08 -9.11 -3.38
C GLY A 42 15.89 -9.38 -2.43
N PHE A 43 14.73 -8.76 -2.66
CA PHE A 43 13.54 -8.91 -1.84
C PHE A 43 12.33 -9.30 -2.69
N GLU A 44 11.36 -9.95 -2.07
CA GLU A 44 10.09 -10.28 -2.70
C GLU A 44 9.29 -9.01 -3.00
N THR A 45 8.68 -8.97 -4.18
CA THR A 45 7.78 -7.88 -4.55
C THR A 45 6.53 -7.95 -3.70
N LEU A 46 6.31 -6.92 -2.88
CA LEU A 46 5.16 -6.85 -2.00
C LEU A 46 4.04 -6.07 -2.69
N THR A 47 2.88 -6.70 -2.89
CA THR A 47 1.69 -6.04 -3.45
C THR A 47 0.56 -6.06 -2.41
N VAL A 48 0.10 -4.88 -2.01
CA VAL A 48 -0.94 -4.69 -0.99
C VAL A 48 -2.05 -3.82 -1.56
N LYS A 49 -3.30 -4.23 -1.33
CA LYS A 49 -4.48 -3.41 -1.64
C LYS A 49 -4.88 -2.67 -0.37
N GLN A 50 -4.62 -1.37 -0.32
CA GLN A 50 -4.98 -0.53 0.80
C GLN A 50 -6.29 0.20 0.49
N THR A 51 -7.31 0.01 1.32
CA THR A 51 -8.56 0.76 1.23
C THR A 51 -8.49 1.98 2.12
N PHE A 52 -8.78 3.13 1.54
CA PHE A 52 -8.92 4.39 2.23
C PHE A 52 -10.39 4.81 2.23
N TYR A 53 -10.98 4.93 3.41
CA TYR A 53 -12.38 5.30 3.55
C TYR A 53 -12.53 6.81 3.64
N PRO A 54 -13.53 7.41 2.97
CA PRO A 54 -13.86 8.81 3.19
C PRO A 54 -14.31 9.02 4.63
N PRO A 55 -14.11 10.23 5.17
CA PRO A 55 -14.59 10.55 6.50
C PRO A 55 -16.12 10.45 6.56
N TRP A 56 -16.61 10.00 7.72
CA TRP A 56 -18.02 9.72 8.00
C TRP A 56 -18.98 10.91 7.81
N TYR A 57 -18.46 12.14 7.71
CA TYR A 57 -19.26 13.37 7.54
C TYR A 57 -19.59 13.72 6.07
N GLU A 58 -19.14 12.95 5.08
CA GLU A 58 -19.53 13.11 3.66
C GLU A 58 -20.76 12.25 3.25
N ILE A 59 -21.44 11.59 4.21
CA ILE A 59 -22.58 10.70 3.93
C ILE A 59 -23.91 11.44 4.10
N THR A 60 -24.57 11.77 2.98
CA THR A 60 -25.95 12.31 2.93
C THR A 60 -26.95 11.29 3.50
N PRO A 61 -28.01 11.68 4.28
CA PRO A 61 -28.67 12.99 4.30
C PRO A 61 -28.47 13.83 5.58
N LEU A 62 -27.44 13.55 6.40
CA LEU A 62 -27.01 14.44 7.51
C LEU A 62 -26.19 15.65 7.01
N ASP A 63 -26.37 16.01 5.74
CA ASP A 63 -25.61 17.01 4.98
C ASP A 63 -26.01 18.46 5.36
N PHE A 64 -27.24 18.66 5.85
CA PHE A 64 -27.80 19.99 6.11
C PHE A 64 -27.38 20.64 7.44
N VAL A 65 -26.62 19.97 8.31
CA VAL A 65 -26.15 20.55 9.60
C VAL A 65 -24.62 20.62 9.71
N SER A 66 -23.87 19.91 8.86
CA SER A 66 -22.41 19.83 8.91
C SER A 66 -21.70 20.93 8.11
N GLU A 67 -22.26 21.40 7.00
CA GLU A 67 -21.67 22.48 6.16
C GLU A 67 -21.51 23.81 6.92
N THR A 68 -22.25 24.02 8.01
CA THR A 68 -22.19 25.27 8.80
C THR A 68 -21.12 25.26 9.90
N LEU A 69 -20.59 24.10 10.31
CA LEU A 69 -19.83 23.98 11.57
C LEU A 69 -18.35 23.59 11.45
N TRP A 70 -17.83 23.19 10.28
CA TRP A 70 -16.41 22.77 10.19
C TRP A 70 -15.65 23.34 8.98
N PRO A 71 -15.01 24.52 9.11
CA PRO A 71 -14.29 25.20 8.02
C PRO A 71 -12.84 24.71 7.80
N HIS A 72 -12.49 23.47 8.15
CA HIS A 72 -11.10 22.99 8.08
C HIS A 72 -10.96 21.76 7.17
N GLU A 73 -10.16 21.86 6.11
CA GLU A 73 -9.63 20.72 5.35
C GLU A 73 -8.94 19.76 6.33
N VAL A 74 -9.57 18.63 6.63
CA VAL A 74 -8.89 17.57 7.39
C VAL A 74 -7.87 16.93 6.45
N ARG A 75 -6.62 17.35 6.57
CA ARG A 75 -5.50 16.70 5.88
C ARG A 75 -5.26 15.33 6.52
N ASP A 76 -5.81 14.31 5.91
CA ASP A 76 -5.63 12.93 6.35
C ASP A 76 -4.22 12.42 5.98
N GLU A 77 -3.30 12.46 6.95
CA GLU A 77 -1.93 11.98 6.78
C GLU A 77 -1.84 10.48 7.09
N GLN A 78 -1.99 9.66 6.06
CA GLN A 78 -1.84 8.20 6.19
C GLN A 78 -0.37 7.76 6.12
N TYR A 79 0.08 7.01 7.12
CA TYR A 79 1.41 6.39 7.16
C TYR A 79 1.28 4.88 6.93
N LEU A 80 2.02 4.37 5.95
CA LEU A 80 2.04 2.95 5.61
C LEU A 80 3.45 2.40 5.79
N ASP A 81 3.58 1.42 6.68
CA ASP A 81 4.84 0.80 7.04
C ASP A 81 4.84 -0.65 6.57
N PHE A 82 5.74 -0.98 5.63
CA PHE A 82 5.84 -2.30 5.03
C PHE A 82 7.15 -3.00 5.40
N GLN A 83 7.08 -4.30 5.67
CA GLN A 83 8.25 -5.15 5.87
C GLN A 83 8.47 -6.00 4.62
N LEU A 84 9.65 -5.88 4.00
CA LEU A 84 10.00 -6.66 2.82
C LEU A 84 10.68 -7.95 3.26
N GLN A 85 10.28 -9.06 2.64
CA GLN A 85 10.90 -10.35 2.87
C GLN A 85 12.02 -10.59 1.86
N PRO A 86 13.19 -11.09 2.27
CA PRO A 86 14.26 -11.43 1.34
C PRO A 86 13.78 -12.52 0.39
N GLN A 87 14.15 -12.39 -0.89
CA GLN A 87 13.71 -13.34 -1.91
C GLN A 87 14.25 -14.75 -1.61
N GLN A 88 13.35 -15.69 -1.31
CA GLN A 88 13.74 -17.08 -1.10
C GLN A 88 14.00 -17.73 -2.47
N ILE A 89 15.27 -17.97 -2.79
CA ILE A 89 15.66 -18.77 -3.95
C ILE A 89 15.24 -20.20 -3.63
N VAL A 90 14.07 -20.64 -4.08
CA VAL A 90 13.66 -22.04 -3.94
C VAL A 90 14.57 -22.85 -4.87
N PRO A 91 15.47 -23.71 -4.35
CA PRO A 91 16.29 -24.55 -5.21
C PRO A 91 15.37 -25.55 -5.91
N ALA A 92 15.54 -25.71 -7.22
CA ALA A 92 14.70 -26.53 -8.08
C ALA A 92 14.55 -27.99 -7.60
N GLU A 93 15.52 -28.49 -6.83
CA GLU A 93 15.49 -29.83 -6.22
C GLU A 93 14.27 -30.04 -5.30
N LYS A 94 13.76 -29.02 -4.59
CA LYS A 94 12.55 -29.16 -3.75
C LYS A 94 11.23 -29.18 -4.53
N LEU A 95 11.23 -28.78 -5.81
CA LEU A 95 10.04 -28.84 -6.65
C LEU A 95 9.79 -30.26 -7.20
N VAL A 96 10.86 -31.02 -7.42
CA VAL A 96 10.79 -32.42 -7.89
C VAL A 96 10.22 -33.33 -6.79
N GLU A 97 10.66 -33.14 -5.54
CA GLU A 97 10.21 -33.95 -4.39
C GLU A 97 8.69 -33.80 -4.10
N ARG A 98 8.13 -32.61 -4.30
CA ARG A 98 6.67 -32.37 -4.21
C ARG A 98 5.87 -33.07 -5.32
N ALA A 99 6.45 -33.21 -6.50
CA ALA A 99 5.80 -33.90 -7.60
C ALA A 99 5.79 -35.42 -7.39
N GLU A 100 6.81 -35.98 -6.75
CA GLU A 100 6.88 -37.40 -6.41
C GLU A 100 6.00 -37.79 -5.21
N ALA A 101 5.79 -36.90 -4.23
CA ALA A 101 4.92 -37.15 -3.07
C ALA A 101 3.40 -37.14 -3.39
N LEU A 102 3.02 -36.74 -4.60
CA LEU A 102 1.63 -36.77 -5.11
C LEU A 102 1.33 -38.02 -5.95
N ARG A 103 2.26 -38.97 -6.02
CA ARG A 103 2.13 -40.24 -6.76
C ARG A 103 1.84 -41.39 -5.82
#